data_AF-A0A9E7EBS2-F1
#
_entry.id   AF-A0A9E7EBS2-F1
#
_cell.length_a   1.000
_cell.length_b   1.000
_cell.length_c   1.000
_cell.angle_alpha   90.00
_cell.angle_beta   90.00
_cell.angle_gamma   90.00
#
_symmetry.space_group_name_H-M   'P 1'
#
loop_
_entity.id
_entity.type
_entity.pdbx_description
1 polymer ?
#
loop_
_entity_poly.entity_id
_entity_poly.type
_entity_poly.pdbx_seq_one_letter_code
_entity_poly.pdbx_strand_id
1 'polypeptide(L)'
;MFPVRVEVHNGVSQLHDLLEALLELCTLENVVVVHRSLRILHIFLQHLLSYEKRSIKRNNILVGQPLNDNMHRGLRHQDWYQIMDIHHKRPYGKNENSGLPMADISSFDLENLCMDKEGSDCDIKFLSSESLVSIFKCMQLVAMKNTKEDVRIEALGVMILIMMESNPSTEREKFGLMTLLEVLPKLLQKEAGPHVQKHALHLLFLLLNCPKMLLLFSNGGKDNDEHAETVDHSVALEDAVNLILEGLSKCLSPAGTGDLELKLHKQAIILLAYVASCGKSGFEILLKSVGPRGVNFLQIIMQVLASELDIEIAGCAHARTLCKERTSLFREALILLNRLASHPIYSKATMEALTSSNPIASLTIDVVSRFPHRSRSVFKHDDAKKSQMEAETTDLAQLFRTREENISVDYSERD
;
A
#
# COMPACT_ATOMS: atom_id res chain seq x y z
N MET A 1 -63.14 -14.79 -7.62
CA MET A 1 -61.90 -14.42 -8.32
C MET A 1 -61.08 -13.61 -7.32
N PHE A 2 -60.10 -14.23 -6.67
CA PHE A 2 -59.20 -13.55 -5.74
C PHE A 2 -58.18 -12.75 -6.55
N PRO A 3 -57.89 -11.48 -6.21
CA PRO A 3 -56.76 -10.80 -6.82
C PRO A 3 -55.48 -11.39 -6.19
N VAL A 4 -54.67 -12.04 -7.03
CA VAL A 4 -53.30 -12.43 -6.69
C VAL A 4 -52.50 -11.15 -6.54
N ARG A 5 -52.14 -10.83 -5.30
CA ARG A 5 -51.18 -9.77 -4.99
C ARG A 5 -49.80 -10.34 -5.29
N VAL A 6 -49.23 -10.00 -6.44
CA VAL A 6 -47.83 -10.29 -6.72
C VAL A 6 -47.02 -9.34 -5.84
N GLU A 7 -46.48 -9.85 -4.74
CA GLU A 7 -45.46 -9.16 -3.97
C GLU A 7 -44.19 -9.07 -4.84
N VAL A 8 -43.91 -7.86 -5.33
CA VAL A 8 -42.61 -7.54 -5.90
C VAL A 8 -41.63 -7.56 -4.73
N HIS A 9 -40.91 -8.66 -4.56
CA HIS A 9 -39.88 -8.78 -3.53
C HIS A 9 -38.82 -7.70 -3.75
N ASN A 10 -38.61 -6.89 -2.72
CA ASN A 10 -37.70 -5.75 -2.72
C ASN A 10 -36.25 -6.26 -2.81
N GLY A 11 -35.68 -6.33 -4.01
CA GLY A 11 -34.40 -6.99 -4.28
C GLY A 11 -33.17 -6.40 -3.57
N VAL A 12 -33.29 -5.20 -2.99
CA VAL A 12 -32.29 -4.63 -2.05
C VAL A 12 -32.22 -5.45 -0.75
N SER A 13 -33.34 -5.99 -0.27
CA SER A 13 -33.37 -6.82 0.95
C SER A 13 -32.63 -8.14 0.73
N GLN A 14 -32.81 -8.77 -0.45
CA GLN A 14 -32.10 -9.99 -0.84
C GLN A 14 -30.59 -9.77 -0.94
N LEU A 15 -30.17 -8.57 -1.32
CA LEU A 15 -28.75 -8.17 -1.37
C LEU A 15 -28.14 -8.09 0.03
N HIS A 16 -28.87 -7.53 0.99
CA HIS A 16 -28.47 -7.49 2.39
C HIS A 16 -28.42 -8.90 3.01
N ASP A 17 -29.41 -9.74 2.75
CA ASP A 17 -29.44 -11.12 3.23
C ASP A 17 -28.24 -11.92 2.70
N LEU A 18 -27.89 -11.75 1.42
CA LEU A 18 -26.71 -12.39 0.82
C LEU A 18 -25.41 -11.88 1.46
N LEU A 19 -25.30 -10.57 1.69
CA LEU A 19 -24.13 -9.98 2.33
C LEU A 19 -23.94 -10.54 3.75
N GLU A 20 -25.02 -10.60 4.53
CA GLU A 20 -25.00 -11.14 5.89
C GLU A 20 -24.59 -12.62 5.90
N ALA A 21 -25.21 -13.45 5.04
CA ALA A 21 -24.86 -14.85 4.91
C ALA A 21 -23.37 -15.04 4.51
N LEU A 22 -22.85 -14.23 3.59
CA LEU A 22 -21.43 -14.28 3.20
C LEU A 22 -20.52 -13.90 4.37
N LEU A 23 -20.87 -12.89 5.15
CA LEU A 23 -20.10 -12.48 6.33
C LEU A 23 -20.07 -13.57 7.40
N GLU A 24 -21.21 -14.23 7.68
CA GLU A 24 -21.26 -15.37 8.61
C GLU A 24 -20.33 -16.50 8.14
N LEU A 25 -20.39 -16.86 6.86
CA LEU A 25 -19.52 -17.90 6.30
C LEU A 25 -18.02 -17.56 6.39
N CYS A 26 -17.65 -16.27 6.36
CA CYS A 26 -16.27 -15.84 6.51
C CYS A 26 -15.70 -16.04 7.93
N THR A 27 -16.57 -16.25 8.93
CA THR A 27 -16.15 -16.40 10.35
C THR A 27 -16.01 -17.86 10.80
N LEU A 28 -16.40 -18.81 9.95
CA LEU A 28 -16.33 -20.23 10.22
C LEU A 28 -14.89 -20.73 10.38
N GLU A 29 -14.73 -21.92 10.95
CA GLU A 29 -13.40 -22.54 11.13
C GLU A 29 -12.87 -23.20 9.85
N ASN A 30 -13.76 -23.58 8.93
CA ASN A 30 -13.36 -24.25 7.70
C ASN A 30 -12.70 -23.26 6.73
N VAL A 31 -11.37 -23.30 6.68
CA VAL A 31 -10.53 -22.42 5.84
C VAL A 31 -10.96 -22.41 4.37
N VAL A 32 -11.37 -23.55 3.80
CA VAL A 32 -11.78 -23.62 2.38
C VAL A 32 -13.08 -22.86 2.15
N VAL A 33 -14.04 -23.01 3.08
CA VAL A 33 -15.31 -22.26 3.03
C VAL A 33 -15.02 -20.78 3.20
N VAL A 34 -14.25 -20.39 4.22
CA VAL A 34 -13.87 -19.00 4.48
C VAL A 34 -13.21 -18.37 3.26
N HIS A 35 -12.19 -19.02 2.68
CA HIS A 35 -11.50 -18.49 1.51
C HIS A 35 -12.44 -18.26 0.33
N ARG A 36 -13.32 -19.23 0.02
CA ARG A 36 -14.30 -19.10 -1.07
C ARG A 36 -15.32 -18.00 -0.79
N SER A 37 -15.83 -17.92 0.42
CA SER A 37 -16.80 -16.89 0.84
C SER A 37 -16.20 -15.49 0.79
N LEU A 38 -14.96 -15.32 1.27
CA LEU A 38 -14.23 -14.06 1.15
C LEU A 38 -14.05 -13.65 -0.31
N ARG A 39 -13.75 -14.61 -1.19
CA ARG A 39 -13.59 -14.32 -2.62
C ARG A 39 -14.90 -13.85 -3.26
N ILE A 40 -16.00 -14.51 -2.91
CA ILE A 40 -17.35 -14.11 -3.37
C ILE A 40 -17.70 -12.73 -2.81
N LEU A 41 -17.48 -12.50 -1.52
CA LEU A 41 -17.71 -11.21 -0.85
C LEU A 41 -16.90 -10.08 -1.51
N HIS A 42 -15.63 -10.32 -1.81
CA HIS A 42 -14.75 -9.35 -2.47
C HIS A 42 -15.31 -8.94 -3.84
N ILE A 43 -15.63 -9.91 -4.70
CA ILE A 43 -16.20 -9.67 -6.03
C ILE A 43 -17.55 -8.95 -5.92
N PHE A 44 -18.40 -9.41 -5.00
CA PHE A 44 -19.71 -8.83 -4.74
C PHE A 44 -19.63 -7.36 -4.34
N LEU A 45 -18.80 -7.03 -3.35
CA LEU A 45 -18.57 -5.65 -2.91
C LEU A 45 -17.97 -4.79 -4.03
N GLN A 46 -17.05 -5.35 -4.83
CA GLN A 46 -16.47 -4.64 -5.96
C GLN A 46 -17.55 -4.23 -6.97
N HIS A 47 -18.48 -5.12 -7.27
CA HIS A 47 -19.61 -4.82 -8.15
C HIS A 47 -20.51 -3.73 -7.57
N LEU A 48 -20.90 -3.84 -6.30
CA LEU A 48 -21.77 -2.86 -5.64
C LEU A 48 -21.15 -1.46 -5.64
N LEU A 49 -19.92 -1.33 -5.17
CA LEU A 49 -19.23 -0.03 -5.08
C LEU A 49 -18.96 0.56 -6.48
N SER A 50 -18.65 -0.28 -7.46
CA SER A 50 -18.46 0.19 -8.84
C SER A 50 -19.75 0.70 -9.48
N TYR A 51 -20.89 0.12 -9.12
CA TYR A 51 -22.19 0.52 -9.63
C TYR A 51 -22.65 1.84 -9.02
N GLU A 52 -22.50 2.02 -7.70
CA GLU A 52 -22.75 3.31 -7.02
C GLU A 52 -21.99 4.46 -7.67
N LYS A 53 -20.71 4.25 -8.05
CA LYS A 53 -19.93 5.27 -8.75
C LYS A 53 -20.46 5.59 -10.15
N ARG A 54 -21.01 4.60 -10.88
CA ARG A 54 -21.56 4.80 -12.22
C ARG A 54 -22.90 5.53 -12.18
N SER A 55 -23.75 5.27 -11.18
CA SER A 55 -25.00 6.01 -10.99
C SER A 55 -24.73 7.47 -10.66
N ILE A 56 -23.83 7.76 -9.71
CA ILE A 56 -23.45 9.14 -9.34
C ILE A 56 -22.89 9.92 -10.55
N LYS A 57 -22.05 9.28 -11.39
CA LYS A 57 -21.50 9.91 -12.59
C LYS A 57 -22.55 10.22 -13.67
N ARG A 58 -23.58 9.38 -13.79
CA ARG A 58 -24.68 9.60 -14.76
C ARG A 58 -25.57 10.77 -14.33
N ASN A 59 -25.73 10.98 -13.01
CA ASN A 59 -26.54 12.08 -12.46
C ASN A 59 -25.88 13.47 -12.62
N ASN A 60 -24.56 13.53 -12.82
CA ASN A 60 -23.80 14.79 -12.94
C ASN A 60 -23.72 15.37 -14.37
N ILE A 61 -24.54 14.94 -15.33
CA ILE A 61 -24.64 15.58 -16.66
C ILE A 61 -25.58 16.78 -16.57
N LEU A 62 -25.10 17.87 -15.97
CA LEU A 62 -25.68 19.21 -16.09
C LEU A 62 -24.67 20.14 -16.75
N VAL A 63 -25.13 20.77 -17.83
CA VAL A 63 -24.40 21.67 -18.72
C VAL A 63 -23.94 22.92 -17.96
N GLY A 64 -22.62 23.13 -17.86
CA GLY A 64 -22.04 24.41 -17.44
C GLY A 64 -20.70 24.30 -16.71
N GLN A 65 -19.59 24.40 -17.47
CA GLN A 65 -18.19 24.73 -17.15
C GLN A 65 -17.53 24.40 -15.77
N PRO A 66 -16.22 24.03 -15.77
CA PRO A 66 -15.56 23.40 -14.62
C PRO A 66 -14.97 24.42 -13.63
N LEU A 67 -15.21 24.17 -12.33
CA LEU A 67 -14.39 24.74 -11.27
C LEU A 67 -13.12 23.88 -11.08
N ASN A 68 -12.02 24.60 -10.99
CA ASN A 68 -10.65 24.15 -11.15
C ASN A 68 -10.11 23.62 -9.81
N ASP A 69 -10.31 22.34 -9.50
CA ASP A 69 -9.63 21.66 -8.39
C ASP A 69 -8.37 20.96 -8.90
N ASN A 70 -7.31 21.74 -9.06
CA ASN A 70 -5.95 21.27 -9.32
C ASN A 70 -5.05 21.59 -8.13
N MET A 71 -5.05 20.74 -7.10
CA MET A 71 -3.86 20.40 -6.29
C MET A 71 -4.19 19.21 -5.38
N HIS A 72 -3.28 18.23 -5.31
CA HIS A 72 -3.38 16.95 -4.58
C HIS A 72 -4.01 15.76 -5.34
N ARG A 73 -3.65 15.61 -6.62
CA ARG A 73 -3.68 14.28 -7.23
C ARG A 73 -2.48 13.49 -6.72
N GLY A 74 -2.69 12.71 -5.66
CA GLY A 74 -1.68 11.88 -4.98
C GLY A 74 -0.89 10.99 -5.93
N LEU A 75 0.31 10.60 -5.48
CA LEU A 75 1.24 9.73 -6.22
C LEU A 75 0.52 8.54 -6.88
N ARG A 76 0.89 8.28 -8.13
CA ARG A 76 0.23 7.43 -9.14
C ARG A 76 -0.58 6.24 -8.60
N HIS A 77 -1.89 6.47 -8.47
CA HIS A 77 -2.98 5.52 -8.21
C HIS A 77 -3.04 4.31 -9.19
N GLN A 78 -2.27 4.34 -10.29
CA GLN A 78 -2.33 3.37 -11.38
C GLN A 78 -1.46 2.13 -11.18
N ASP A 79 -0.43 2.21 -10.32
CA ASP A 79 0.47 1.08 -10.03
C ASP A 79 -0.16 0.06 -9.07
N TRP A 80 -1.14 0.49 -8.27
CA TRP A 80 -1.81 -0.35 -7.27
C TRP A 80 -2.98 -1.19 -7.83
N TYR A 81 -3.69 -0.70 -8.85
CA TYR A 81 -4.71 -1.50 -9.56
C TYR A 81 -4.09 -2.71 -10.28
N GLN A 82 -2.88 -2.56 -10.83
CA GLN A 82 -2.16 -3.67 -11.47
C GLN A 82 -1.78 -4.78 -10.48
N ILE A 83 -1.75 -4.49 -9.17
CA ILE A 83 -1.40 -5.47 -8.13
C ILE A 83 -2.60 -6.34 -7.74
N MET A 84 -3.83 -5.82 -7.78
CA MET A 84 -5.05 -6.62 -7.55
C MET A 84 -5.35 -7.56 -8.74
N ASP A 85 -4.95 -7.19 -9.95
CA ASP A 85 -5.13 -8.01 -11.16
C ASP A 85 -4.24 -9.28 -11.15
N ILE A 86 -3.12 -9.27 -10.39
CA ILE A 86 -2.21 -10.42 -10.27
C ILE A 86 -2.84 -11.56 -9.45
N HIS A 87 -3.68 -11.27 -8.45
CA HIS A 87 -4.37 -12.30 -7.67
C HIS A 87 -5.51 -12.98 -8.43
N HIS A 88 -5.96 -12.38 -9.54
CA HIS A 88 -6.97 -12.98 -10.43
C HIS A 88 -6.37 -13.88 -11.53
N LYS A 89 -5.04 -13.85 -11.73
CA LYS A 89 -4.33 -14.67 -12.73
C LYS A 89 -3.33 -15.62 -12.06
N ARG A 90 -3.81 -16.67 -11.37
CA ARG A 90 -3.00 -17.90 -11.25
C ARG A 90 -3.24 -18.75 -12.50
N PRO A 91 -2.19 -19.23 -13.19
CA PRO A 91 -2.36 -20.21 -14.24
C PRO A 91 -2.73 -21.53 -13.56
N TYR A 92 -3.97 -21.97 -13.72
CA TYR A 92 -4.30 -23.37 -13.45
C TYR A 92 -3.44 -24.22 -14.38
N GLY A 93 -2.56 -25.04 -13.79
CA GLY A 93 -1.86 -26.09 -14.50
C GLY A 93 -2.88 -26.96 -15.20
N LYS A 94 -2.66 -27.19 -16.50
CA LYS A 94 -3.42 -28.16 -17.29
C LYS A 94 -3.33 -29.52 -16.58
N ASN A 95 -4.41 -29.92 -15.94
CA ASN A 95 -4.73 -31.33 -15.81
C ASN A 95 -6.20 -31.49 -16.15
N GLU A 96 -6.40 -32.33 -17.16
CA GLU A 96 -7.65 -32.62 -17.81
C GLU A 96 -8.61 -33.35 -16.85
N ASN A 97 -9.91 -33.19 -17.13
CA ASN A 97 -11.05 -33.93 -16.58
C ASN A 97 -11.63 -33.48 -15.22
N SER A 98 -12.29 -32.33 -15.23
CA SER A 98 -13.63 -32.20 -14.66
C SER A 98 -14.36 -31.06 -15.38
N GLY A 99 -15.21 -31.40 -16.34
CA GLY A 99 -15.96 -30.45 -17.14
C GLY A 99 -17.06 -29.77 -16.32
N LEU A 100 -16.90 -28.47 -16.09
CA LEU A 100 -18.01 -27.53 -16.04
C LEU A 100 -17.62 -26.35 -16.93
N PRO A 101 -18.42 -25.99 -17.95
CA PRO A 101 -18.13 -24.82 -18.76
C PRO A 101 -18.17 -23.58 -17.86
N MET A 102 -17.10 -22.77 -17.88
CA MET A 102 -17.19 -21.36 -17.55
C MET A 102 -18.15 -20.75 -18.59
N ALA A 103 -19.44 -20.77 -18.28
CA ALA A 103 -20.34 -19.80 -18.87
C ALA A 103 -19.81 -18.43 -18.46
N ASP A 104 -19.60 -17.54 -19.44
CA ASP A 104 -19.60 -16.11 -19.18
C ASP A 104 -20.82 -15.83 -18.30
N ILE A 105 -20.60 -15.53 -17.02
CA ILE A 105 -21.66 -15.02 -16.16
C ILE A 105 -21.97 -13.65 -16.75
N SER A 106 -22.92 -13.64 -17.67
CA SER A 106 -23.61 -12.44 -18.11
C SER A 106 -23.89 -11.59 -16.89
N SER A 107 -23.46 -10.33 -16.94
CA SER A 107 -24.01 -9.20 -16.19
C SER A 107 -25.05 -9.62 -15.15
N PHE A 108 -24.68 -9.65 -13.86
CA PHE A 108 -25.70 -9.50 -12.83
C PHE A 108 -26.36 -8.15 -13.12
N ASP A 109 -27.52 -8.16 -13.78
CA ASP A 109 -28.26 -6.95 -14.17
C ASP A 109 -28.82 -6.30 -12.90
N LEU A 110 -27.95 -5.59 -12.19
CA LEU A 110 -28.31 -4.68 -11.12
C LEU A 110 -29.26 -3.58 -11.63
N GLU A 111 -29.25 -3.33 -12.95
CA GLU A 111 -30.20 -2.48 -13.66
C GLU A 111 -31.64 -2.97 -13.47
N ASN A 112 -31.92 -4.28 -13.41
CA ASN A 112 -33.29 -4.81 -13.21
C ASN A 112 -33.80 -4.66 -11.77
N LEU A 113 -32.92 -4.41 -10.78
CA LEU A 113 -33.33 -4.18 -9.39
C LEU A 113 -33.82 -2.74 -9.14
N CYS A 114 -33.54 -1.82 -10.07
CA CYS A 114 -33.85 -0.39 -9.94
C CYS A 114 -34.96 0.09 -10.89
N MET A 115 -35.51 -0.78 -11.75
CA MET A 115 -36.57 -0.42 -12.69
C MET A 115 -37.94 -0.59 -12.06
N ASP A 116 -38.25 0.24 -11.06
CA ASP A 116 -39.62 0.53 -10.64
C ASP A 116 -39.66 1.91 -9.96
N LYS A 117 -39.61 2.95 -10.80
CA LYS A 117 -40.38 4.20 -10.71
C LYS A 117 -39.85 5.20 -11.73
N GLU A 118 -40.66 5.48 -12.74
CA GLU A 118 -40.53 6.68 -13.55
C GLU A 118 -40.42 7.90 -12.62
N GLY A 119 -39.31 8.64 -12.72
CA GLY A 119 -39.21 10.01 -12.19
C GLY A 119 -38.71 10.19 -10.75
N SER A 120 -37.74 9.40 -10.28
CA SER A 120 -37.05 9.69 -9.02
C SER A 120 -35.54 9.64 -9.16
N ASP A 121 -34.93 10.82 -9.14
CA ASP A 121 -33.51 11.07 -8.94
C ASP A 121 -33.09 10.45 -7.59
N CYS A 122 -32.43 9.28 -7.63
CA CYS A 122 -31.97 8.58 -6.43
C CYS A 122 -30.47 8.34 -6.53
N ASP A 123 -29.71 9.00 -5.66
CA ASP A 123 -28.39 8.53 -5.25
C ASP A 123 -28.57 7.19 -4.52
N ILE A 124 -28.61 6.10 -5.28
CA ILE A 124 -28.76 4.75 -4.73
C ILE A 124 -27.44 4.37 -4.07
N LYS A 125 -27.41 4.43 -2.74
CA LYS A 125 -26.34 3.89 -1.90
C LYS A 125 -26.78 2.54 -1.33
N PHE A 126 -26.22 1.46 -1.84
CA PHE A 126 -26.49 0.08 -1.41
C PHE A 126 -25.87 -0.24 -0.05
N LEU A 127 -24.77 0.44 0.32
CA LEU A 127 -24.07 0.20 1.58
C LEU A 127 -23.96 1.47 2.42
N SER A 128 -24.47 1.43 3.65
CA SER A 128 -24.27 2.52 4.61
C SER A 128 -22.81 2.59 5.06
N SER A 129 -22.39 3.78 5.54
CA SER A 129 -21.05 3.94 6.13
C SER A 129 -20.83 3.00 7.33
N GLU A 130 -21.87 2.72 8.12
CA GLU A 130 -21.80 1.81 9.27
C GLU A 130 -21.62 0.35 8.83
N SER A 131 -22.27 -0.03 7.73
CA SER A 131 -22.14 -1.36 7.13
C SER A 131 -20.71 -1.60 6.67
N LEU A 132 -20.09 -0.63 6.00
CA LEU A 132 -18.70 -0.71 5.55
C LEU A 132 -17.72 -0.81 6.73
N VAL A 133 -17.93 -0.05 7.80
CA VAL A 133 -17.12 -0.16 9.03
C VAL A 133 -17.27 -1.54 9.67
N SER A 134 -18.48 -2.09 9.69
CA SER A 134 -18.75 -3.42 10.26
C SER A 134 -18.10 -4.54 9.44
N ILE A 135 -18.21 -4.48 8.11
CA ILE A 135 -17.49 -5.40 7.20
C ILE A 135 -15.99 -5.29 7.44
N PHE A 136 -15.45 -4.07 7.50
CA PHE A 136 -14.03 -3.83 7.69
C PHE A 136 -13.52 -4.45 8.99
N LYS A 137 -14.25 -4.28 10.11
CA LYS A 137 -13.94 -4.91 11.40
C LYS A 137 -14.01 -6.44 11.32
N CYS A 138 -15.01 -7.00 10.64
CA CYS A 138 -15.11 -8.43 10.42
C CYS A 138 -13.86 -8.96 9.69
N MET A 139 -13.42 -8.28 8.62
CA MET A 139 -12.23 -8.67 7.88
C MET A 139 -10.93 -8.57 8.70
N GLN A 140 -10.81 -7.57 9.60
CA GLN A 140 -9.69 -7.49 10.54
C GLN A 140 -9.63 -8.75 11.43
N LEU A 141 -10.77 -9.18 11.99
CA LEU A 141 -10.84 -10.38 12.82
C LEU A 141 -10.49 -11.63 12.02
N VAL A 142 -11.00 -11.75 10.79
CA VAL A 142 -10.71 -12.89 9.90
C VAL A 142 -9.20 -12.96 9.58
N ALA A 143 -8.58 -11.83 9.23
CA ALA A 143 -7.15 -11.77 8.93
C ALA A 143 -6.28 -12.15 10.15
N MET A 144 -6.72 -11.78 11.35
CA MET A 144 -6.01 -12.07 12.60
C MET A 144 -6.15 -13.51 13.06
N LYS A 145 -7.36 -14.09 12.96
CA LYS A 145 -7.66 -15.45 13.42
C LYS A 145 -7.05 -16.52 12.51
N ASN A 146 -7.00 -16.26 11.21
CA ASN A 146 -6.48 -17.23 10.24
C ASN A 146 -4.96 -17.20 10.17
N THR A 147 -4.33 -18.33 9.85
CA THR A 147 -2.88 -18.45 9.61
C THR A 147 -2.52 -18.67 8.14
N LYS A 148 -3.52 -19.00 7.31
CA LYS A 148 -3.32 -19.25 5.88
C LYS A 148 -3.22 -17.93 5.12
N GLU A 149 -2.13 -17.79 4.36
CA GLU A 149 -1.78 -16.57 3.63
C GLU A 149 -2.87 -16.16 2.61
N ASP A 150 -3.44 -17.11 1.88
CA ASP A 150 -4.53 -16.87 0.92
C ASP A 150 -5.79 -16.27 1.57
N VAL A 151 -6.23 -16.80 2.70
CA VAL A 151 -7.36 -16.25 3.47
C VAL A 151 -7.07 -14.83 3.96
N ARG A 152 -5.87 -14.60 4.51
CA ARG A 152 -5.45 -13.27 4.98
C ARG A 152 -5.42 -12.26 3.85
N ILE A 153 -4.92 -12.65 2.68
CA ILE A 153 -4.86 -11.79 1.49
C ILE A 153 -6.28 -11.39 1.04
N GLU A 154 -7.22 -12.32 0.95
CA GLU A 154 -8.59 -11.97 0.52
C GLU A 154 -9.29 -11.05 1.53
N ALA A 155 -9.12 -11.30 2.84
CA ALA A 155 -9.66 -10.41 3.88
C ALA A 155 -9.06 -8.99 3.78
N LEU A 156 -7.73 -8.89 3.63
CA LEU A 156 -7.07 -7.61 3.40
C LEU A 156 -7.49 -6.97 2.07
N GLY A 157 -7.76 -7.76 1.03
CA GLY A 157 -8.27 -7.30 -0.26
C GLY A 157 -9.62 -6.60 -0.13
N VAL A 158 -10.55 -7.18 0.64
CA VAL A 158 -11.83 -6.54 0.97
C VAL A 158 -11.61 -5.22 1.72
N MET A 159 -10.71 -5.20 2.72
CA MET A 159 -10.40 -3.98 3.47
C MET A 159 -9.81 -2.89 2.57
N ILE A 160 -8.87 -3.25 1.68
CA ILE A 160 -8.26 -2.35 0.70
C ILE A 160 -9.32 -1.80 -0.24
N LEU A 161 -10.21 -2.65 -0.76
CA LEU A 161 -11.32 -2.22 -1.61
C LEU A 161 -12.16 -1.16 -0.90
N ILE A 162 -12.62 -1.42 0.32
CA ILE A 162 -13.40 -0.45 1.11
C ILE A 162 -12.64 0.88 1.29
N MET A 163 -11.35 0.82 1.62
CA MET A 163 -10.50 2.01 1.81
C MET A 163 -10.27 2.81 0.53
N MET A 164 -10.09 2.14 -0.62
CA MET A 164 -9.95 2.78 -1.92
C MET A 164 -11.24 3.50 -2.35
N GLU A 165 -12.39 2.94 -1.97
CA GLU A 165 -13.70 3.51 -2.29
C GLU A 165 -14.11 4.65 -1.33
N SER A 166 -13.51 4.70 -0.12
CA SER A 166 -13.77 5.72 0.90
C SER A 166 -13.01 7.03 0.65
N ASN A 167 -13.63 8.16 0.96
CA ASN A 167 -12.98 9.47 0.89
C ASN A 167 -11.83 9.58 1.92
N PRO A 168 -10.60 9.93 1.50
CA PRO A 168 -9.44 10.00 2.39
C PRO A 168 -9.60 10.98 3.55
N SER A 169 -10.26 12.12 3.33
CA SER A 169 -10.31 13.23 4.29
C SER A 169 -11.51 13.14 5.23
N THR A 170 -12.62 12.55 4.80
CA THR A 170 -13.89 12.60 5.55
C THR A 170 -14.37 11.25 6.07
N GLU A 171 -13.94 10.13 5.47
CA GLU A 171 -14.48 8.81 5.81
C GLU A 171 -13.45 7.88 6.46
N ARG A 172 -12.17 7.94 6.07
CA ARG A 172 -11.17 6.96 6.51
C ARG A 172 -10.91 6.94 8.02
N GLU A 173 -11.14 8.05 8.70
CA GLU A 173 -11.06 8.15 10.16
C GLU A 173 -12.00 7.16 10.87
N LYS A 174 -13.14 6.81 10.26
CA LYS A 174 -14.13 5.88 10.81
C LYS A 174 -13.63 4.45 10.93
N PHE A 175 -12.59 4.07 10.19
CA PHE A 175 -11.98 2.74 10.29
C PHE A 175 -11.00 2.61 11.47
N GLY A 176 -10.65 3.72 12.11
CA GLY A 176 -9.86 3.78 13.35
C GLY A 176 -8.38 3.45 13.17
N LEU A 177 -7.50 4.38 13.55
CA LEU A 177 -6.05 4.17 13.55
C LEU A 177 -5.64 3.07 14.54
N MET A 178 -6.04 3.19 15.81
CA MET A 178 -5.63 2.25 16.87
C MET A 178 -5.99 0.80 16.54
N THR A 179 -7.21 0.55 16.08
CA THR A 179 -7.65 -0.79 15.67
C THR A 179 -6.76 -1.39 14.57
N LEU A 180 -6.32 -0.57 13.62
CA LEU A 180 -5.40 -1.00 12.57
C LEU A 180 -3.97 -1.17 13.08
N LEU A 181 -3.51 -0.32 14.00
CA LEU A 181 -2.19 -0.43 14.62
C LEU A 181 -2.06 -1.66 15.53
N GLU A 182 -3.16 -2.25 16.01
CA GLU A 182 -3.11 -3.54 16.72
C GLU A 182 -2.92 -4.74 15.78
N VAL A 183 -3.44 -4.64 14.56
CA VAL A 183 -3.52 -5.74 13.59
C VAL A 183 -2.31 -5.75 12.67
N LEU A 184 -1.98 -4.60 12.09
CA LEU A 184 -0.94 -4.44 11.07
C LEU A 184 0.45 -4.90 11.51
N PRO A 185 0.93 -4.68 12.75
CA PRO A 185 2.27 -5.11 13.13
C PRO A 185 2.46 -6.62 13.00
N LYS A 186 1.41 -7.41 13.28
CA LYS A 186 1.43 -8.87 13.15
C LYS A 186 1.43 -9.31 11.68
N LEU A 187 0.72 -8.58 10.82
CA LEU A 187 0.65 -8.85 9.38
C LEU A 187 1.90 -8.38 8.62
N LEU A 188 2.66 -7.45 9.19
CA LEU A 188 3.94 -6.98 8.67
C LEU A 188 5.12 -7.87 9.09
N GLN A 189 4.92 -8.84 9.99
CA GLN A 189 5.97 -9.80 10.34
C GLN A 189 6.30 -10.74 9.17
N LYS A 190 7.53 -11.27 9.13
CA LYS A 190 7.97 -12.17 8.06
C LYS A 190 7.16 -13.46 8.00
N GLU A 191 6.73 -13.95 9.17
CA GLU A 191 5.95 -15.16 9.35
C GLU A 191 4.55 -15.05 8.73
N ALA A 192 4.06 -13.83 8.48
CA ALA A 192 2.78 -13.61 7.82
C ALA A 192 2.80 -13.96 6.33
N GLY A 193 3.99 -13.99 5.70
CA GLY A 193 4.17 -14.22 4.28
C GLY A 193 4.28 -12.91 3.48
N PRO A 194 5.10 -12.87 2.42
CA PRO A 194 5.42 -11.65 1.70
C PRO A 194 4.21 -11.04 0.97
N HIS A 195 3.22 -11.86 0.56
CA HIS A 195 2.01 -11.32 -0.05
C HIS A 195 1.10 -10.65 0.99
N VAL A 196 1.02 -11.20 2.21
CA VAL A 196 0.30 -10.56 3.33
C VAL A 196 0.95 -9.24 3.69
N GLN A 197 2.28 -9.22 3.86
CA GLN A 197 3.04 -7.99 4.14
C GLN A 197 2.75 -6.92 3.09
N LYS A 198 2.76 -7.30 1.81
CA LYS A 198 2.46 -6.39 0.69
C LYS A 198 1.06 -5.76 0.79
N HIS A 199 0.04 -6.56 1.13
CA HIS A 199 -1.33 -6.04 1.32
C HIS A 199 -1.44 -5.18 2.58
N ALA A 200 -0.79 -5.58 3.67
CA ALA A 200 -0.74 -4.81 4.91
C ALA A 200 -0.09 -3.43 4.71
N LEU A 201 1.01 -3.36 3.94
CA LEU A 201 1.64 -2.10 3.55
C LEU A 201 0.71 -1.22 2.72
N HIS A 202 -0.01 -1.79 1.76
CA HIS A 202 -0.97 -1.05 0.96
C HIS A 202 -2.12 -0.50 1.82
N LEU A 203 -2.65 -1.32 2.71
CA LEU A 203 -3.70 -0.91 3.64
C LEU A 203 -3.21 0.24 4.55
N LEU A 204 -1.99 0.14 5.08
CA LEU A 204 -1.37 1.21 5.86
C LEU A 204 -1.18 2.49 5.02
N PHE A 205 -0.70 2.36 3.78
CA PHE A 205 -0.59 3.50 2.87
C PHE A 205 -1.93 4.19 2.65
N LEU A 206 -3.00 3.43 2.36
CA LEU A 206 -4.34 3.99 2.19
C LEU A 206 -4.86 4.67 3.46
N LEU A 207 -4.57 4.12 4.64
CA LEU A 207 -4.91 4.75 5.91
C LEU A 207 -4.23 6.10 6.06
N LEU A 208 -2.91 6.12 5.86
CA LEU A 208 -2.09 7.32 6.02
C LEU A 208 -2.34 8.35 4.91
N ASN A 209 -2.98 7.98 3.80
CA ASN A 209 -3.50 8.98 2.85
C ASN A 209 -4.63 9.85 3.45
N CYS A 210 -5.15 9.52 4.64
CA CYS A 210 -5.94 10.44 5.45
C CYS A 210 -5.00 11.43 6.18
N PRO A 211 -5.08 12.75 5.93
CA PRO A 211 -4.17 13.72 6.54
C PRO A 211 -4.18 13.70 8.07
N LYS A 212 -5.35 13.49 8.69
CA LYS A 212 -5.48 13.37 10.15
C LYS A 212 -4.73 12.15 10.69
N MET A 213 -4.91 10.99 10.05
CA MET A 213 -4.25 9.75 10.47
C MET A 213 -2.73 9.84 10.26
N LEU A 214 -2.28 10.47 9.17
CA LEU A 214 -0.86 10.74 8.94
C LEU A 214 -0.25 11.60 10.03
N LEU A 215 -0.93 12.68 10.42
CA LEU A 215 -0.45 13.57 11.47
C LEU A 215 -0.36 12.85 12.82
N LEU A 216 -1.39 12.08 13.19
CA LEU A 216 -1.40 11.28 14.42
C LEU A 216 -0.28 10.23 14.42
N PHE A 217 -0.09 9.53 13.30
CA PHE A 217 0.99 8.56 13.13
C PHE A 217 2.37 9.21 13.26
N SER A 218 2.56 10.38 12.62
CA SER A 218 3.84 11.07 12.61
C SER A 218 4.22 11.73 13.94
N ASN A 219 3.24 12.26 14.67
CA ASN A 219 3.47 12.94 15.94
C ASN A 219 3.40 12.00 17.15
N GLY A 220 2.98 10.74 16.97
CA GLY A 220 2.75 9.81 18.07
C GLY A 220 1.70 10.32 19.07
N GLY A 221 0.71 11.09 18.60
CA GLY A 221 -0.30 11.71 19.47
C GLY A 221 0.20 12.83 20.39
N LYS A 222 1.38 13.41 20.13
CA LYS A 222 1.84 14.64 20.79
C LYS A 222 1.22 15.83 20.07
N ASP A 223 0.03 16.25 20.50
CA ASP A 223 -0.50 17.54 20.11
C ASP A 223 0.27 18.64 20.85
N ASN A 224 0.60 19.73 20.15
CA ASN A 224 1.30 20.88 20.73
C ASN A 224 0.41 21.71 21.69
N ASP A 225 -0.80 21.25 22.01
CA ASP A 225 -1.70 21.91 22.95
C ASP A 225 -1.54 21.32 24.35
N GLU A 226 -1.14 22.18 25.29
CA GLU A 226 -0.84 21.91 26.69
C GLU A 226 -2.09 21.59 27.55
N HIS A 227 -3.06 20.82 27.04
CA HIS A 227 -4.26 20.45 27.80
C HIS A 227 -4.27 18.97 28.18
N ALA A 228 -4.28 18.76 29.50
CA ALA A 228 -3.83 17.59 30.23
C ALA A 228 -4.76 16.36 30.20
N GLU A 229 -5.44 16.07 29.09
CA GLU A 229 -6.29 14.89 28.98
C GLU A 229 -5.65 13.84 28.06
N THR A 230 -5.01 12.86 28.72
CA THR A 230 -4.66 11.50 28.28
C THR A 230 -3.21 11.23 27.83
N VAL A 231 -2.24 11.49 28.72
CA VAL A 231 -0.84 10.98 28.61
C VAL A 231 -0.80 9.49 28.26
N ASP A 232 -1.72 8.69 28.83
CA ASP A 232 -1.79 7.23 28.62
C ASP A 232 -2.16 6.83 27.17
N HIS A 233 -3.06 7.59 26.52
CA HIS A 233 -3.42 7.33 25.12
C HIS A 233 -2.30 7.73 24.14
N SER A 234 -1.57 8.81 24.46
CA SER A 234 -0.40 9.23 23.67
C SER A 234 0.71 8.17 23.72
N VAL A 235 0.99 7.62 24.90
CA VAL A 235 1.97 6.54 25.09
C VAL A 235 1.55 5.28 24.33
N ALA A 236 0.30 4.85 24.48
CA ALA A 236 -0.22 3.67 23.77
C ALA A 236 -0.15 3.82 22.24
N LEU A 237 -0.44 5.03 21.71
CA LEU A 237 -0.31 5.32 20.30
C LEU A 237 1.16 5.31 19.85
N GLU A 238 2.07 5.91 20.62
CA GLU A 238 3.50 5.89 20.32
C GLU A 238 4.04 4.44 20.26
N ASP A 239 3.67 3.59 21.21
CA ASP A 239 4.04 2.17 21.23
C ASP A 239 3.48 1.43 20.01
N ALA A 240 2.21 1.67 19.67
CA ALA A 240 1.57 1.06 18.52
C ALA A 240 2.23 1.49 17.19
N VAL A 241 2.61 2.77 17.08
CA VAL A 241 3.41 3.27 15.95
C VAL A 241 4.78 2.59 15.90
N ASN A 242 5.47 2.45 17.04
CA ASN A 242 6.78 1.78 17.09
C ASN A 242 6.72 0.33 16.60
N LEU A 243 5.66 -0.40 16.95
CA LEU A 243 5.42 -1.77 16.45
C LEU A 243 5.22 -1.81 14.94
N ILE A 244 4.53 -0.82 14.36
CA ILE A 244 4.43 -0.68 12.89
C ILE A 244 5.80 -0.40 12.28
N LEU A 245 6.56 0.55 12.84
CA LEU A 245 7.89 0.87 12.33
C LEU A 245 8.80 -0.36 12.38
N GLU A 246 8.73 -1.16 13.45
CA GLU A 246 9.44 -2.43 13.50
C GLU A 246 8.99 -3.38 12.39
N GLY A 247 7.68 -3.56 12.17
CA GLY A 247 7.16 -4.36 11.06
C GLY A 247 7.65 -3.87 9.70
N LEU A 248 7.64 -2.55 9.46
CA LEU A 248 8.17 -1.92 8.25
C LEU A 248 9.66 -2.22 8.03
N SER A 249 10.46 -2.22 9.10
CA SER A 249 11.88 -2.60 9.01
C SER A 249 12.06 -4.06 8.58
N LYS A 250 11.16 -4.97 9.00
CA LYS A 250 11.19 -6.37 8.56
C LYS A 250 10.84 -6.51 7.08
N CYS A 251 9.90 -5.70 6.58
CA CYS A 251 9.58 -5.64 5.16
C CYS A 251 10.79 -5.21 4.32
N LEU A 252 11.68 -4.39 4.87
CA LEU A 252 12.95 -3.94 4.26
C LEU A 252 14.17 -4.82 4.60
N SER A 253 13.95 -6.03 5.13
CA SER A 253 15.07 -6.92 5.41
C SER A 253 15.72 -7.41 4.09
N PRO A 254 17.07 -7.44 3.99
CA PRO A 254 17.81 -7.91 2.79
C PRO A 254 17.65 -9.41 2.47
N ALA A 255 16.66 -10.08 3.05
CA ALA A 255 16.52 -11.53 2.96
C ALA A 255 15.67 -11.89 1.74
N GLY A 256 16.34 -12.21 0.64
CA GLY A 256 15.76 -12.80 -0.56
C GLY A 256 15.95 -11.95 -1.82
N THR A 257 15.92 -12.61 -2.99
CA THR A 257 16.25 -12.02 -4.30
C THR A 257 15.08 -12.09 -5.28
N GLY A 258 13.85 -12.24 -4.77
CA GLY A 258 12.65 -12.44 -5.58
C GLY A 258 12.02 -11.14 -6.10
N ASP A 259 11.32 -11.22 -7.24
CA ASP A 259 10.52 -10.11 -7.81
C ASP A 259 9.51 -9.55 -6.78
N LEU A 260 8.94 -10.42 -5.94
CA LEU A 260 7.98 -10.04 -4.92
C LEU A 260 8.63 -9.22 -3.79
N GLU A 261 9.85 -9.59 -3.37
CA GLU A 261 10.58 -8.89 -2.31
C GLU A 261 11.04 -7.52 -2.77
N LEU A 262 11.54 -7.40 -4.00
CA LEU A 262 11.85 -6.10 -4.62
C LEU A 262 10.64 -5.17 -4.66
N LYS A 263 9.46 -5.72 -5.00
CA LYS A 263 8.20 -4.97 -4.96
C LYS A 263 7.81 -4.58 -3.54
N LEU A 264 8.02 -5.45 -2.56
CA LEU A 264 7.76 -5.17 -1.15
C LEU A 264 8.68 -4.04 -0.63
N HIS A 265 9.99 -4.13 -0.89
CA HIS A 265 10.98 -3.10 -0.54
C HIS A 265 10.59 -1.75 -1.14
N LYS A 266 10.27 -1.74 -2.45
CA LYS A 266 9.87 -0.53 -3.16
C LYS A 266 8.65 0.12 -2.51
N GLN A 267 7.64 -0.68 -2.15
CA GLN A 267 6.42 -0.17 -1.51
C GLN A 267 6.67 0.39 -0.12
N ALA A 268 7.50 -0.27 0.68
CA ALA A 268 7.91 0.24 1.98
C ALA A 268 8.66 1.58 1.83
N ILE A 269 9.55 1.71 0.86
CA ILE A 269 10.26 2.97 0.57
C ILE A 269 9.30 4.08 0.12
N ILE A 270 8.32 3.78 -0.75
CA ILE A 270 7.29 4.74 -1.16
C ILE A 270 6.48 5.22 0.05
N LEU A 271 6.08 4.30 0.93
CA LEU A 271 5.37 4.64 2.16
C LEU A 271 6.21 5.54 3.08
N LEU A 272 7.48 5.21 3.29
CA LEU A 272 8.39 6.04 4.08
C LEU A 272 8.60 7.42 3.45
N ALA A 273 8.72 7.51 2.12
CA ALA A 273 8.82 8.77 1.40
C ALA A 273 7.55 9.63 1.57
N TYR A 274 6.39 8.98 1.60
CA TYR A 274 5.13 9.64 1.89
C TYR A 274 5.07 10.15 3.34
N VAL A 275 5.46 9.33 4.33
CA VAL A 275 5.57 9.76 5.73
C VAL A 275 6.52 10.95 5.88
N ALA A 276 7.72 10.88 5.29
CA ALA A 276 8.69 11.97 5.29
C ALA A 276 8.15 13.27 4.68
N SER A 277 7.13 13.20 3.82
CA SER A 277 6.51 14.37 3.20
C SER A 277 5.61 15.17 4.13
N CYS A 278 5.26 14.65 5.31
CA CYS A 278 4.38 15.34 6.27
C CYS A 278 5.10 16.41 7.12
N GLY A 279 6.39 16.67 6.85
CA GLY A 279 7.18 17.68 7.55
C GLY A 279 8.15 17.09 8.57
N LYS A 280 8.43 17.85 9.64
CA LYS A 280 9.50 17.54 10.59
C LYS A 280 9.30 16.20 11.30
N SER A 281 8.10 15.95 11.83
CA SER A 281 7.79 14.73 12.57
C SER A 281 7.89 13.48 11.69
N GLY A 282 7.41 13.55 10.45
CA GLY A 282 7.56 12.47 9.47
C GLY A 282 9.02 12.23 9.09
N PHE A 283 9.84 13.27 8.97
CA PHE A 283 11.28 13.12 8.76
C PHE A 283 11.96 12.44 9.95
N GLU A 284 11.61 12.82 11.18
CA GLU A 284 12.16 12.23 12.41
C GLU A 284 11.86 10.72 12.52
N ILE A 285 10.74 10.25 11.98
CA ILE A 285 10.46 8.80 11.87
C ILE A 285 11.55 8.07 11.08
N LEU A 286 12.07 8.66 10.01
CA LEU A 286 13.10 8.01 9.19
C LEU A 286 14.45 7.92 9.92
N LEU A 287 14.70 8.83 10.85
CA LEU A 287 15.91 8.87 11.68
C LEU A 287 15.79 8.06 12.97
N LYS A 288 14.56 7.75 13.41
CA LYS A 288 14.30 6.94 14.59
C LYS A 288 14.95 5.56 14.41
N SER A 289 15.68 5.12 15.43
CA SER A 289 16.20 3.77 15.49
C SER A 289 15.06 2.76 15.56
N VAL A 290 15.12 1.73 14.73
CA VAL A 290 14.09 0.70 14.66
C VAL A 290 14.67 -0.67 14.98
N GLY A 291 13.99 -1.38 15.88
CA GLY A 291 14.40 -2.71 16.33
C GLY A 291 15.66 -2.72 17.20
N PRO A 292 16.13 -3.91 17.61
CA PRO A 292 17.16 -4.06 18.64
C PRO A 292 18.56 -3.64 18.20
N ARG A 293 18.80 -3.47 16.89
CA ARG A 293 20.12 -3.11 16.34
C ARG A 293 20.37 -1.60 16.31
N GLY A 294 19.37 -0.78 16.68
CA GLY A 294 19.53 0.67 16.73
C GLY A 294 19.65 1.35 15.36
N VAL A 295 19.42 0.65 14.25
CA VAL A 295 19.55 1.18 12.89
C VAL A 295 18.31 1.97 12.47
N ASN A 296 18.50 3.07 11.76
CA ASN A 296 17.40 3.88 11.23
C ASN A 296 17.01 3.45 9.79
N PHE A 297 15.91 4.00 9.27
CA PHE A 297 15.42 3.59 7.95
C PHE A 297 16.37 3.98 6.81
N LEU A 298 17.12 5.07 6.92
CA LEU A 298 18.10 5.46 5.90
C LEU A 298 19.21 4.41 5.78
N GLN A 299 19.71 3.92 6.91
CA GLN A 299 20.70 2.85 6.97
C GLN A 299 20.15 1.53 6.41
N ILE A 300 18.91 1.17 6.77
CA ILE A 300 18.25 -0.04 6.25
C ILE A 300 18.10 0.04 4.73
N ILE A 301 17.68 1.19 4.19
CA ILE A 301 17.56 1.41 2.74
C ILE A 301 18.91 1.21 2.06
N MET A 302 20.00 1.77 2.60
CA MET A 302 21.35 1.55 2.03
C MET A 302 21.77 0.08 2.06
N GLN A 303 21.45 -0.65 3.14
CA GLN A 303 21.71 -2.10 3.23
C GLN A 303 20.95 -2.89 2.17
N VAL A 304 19.67 -2.55 1.92
CA VAL A 304 18.88 -3.15 0.85
C VAL A 304 19.54 -2.87 -0.50
N LEU A 305 19.86 -1.62 -0.83
CA LEU A 305 20.49 -1.27 -2.09
C LEU A 305 21.84 -1.97 -2.29
N ALA A 306 22.67 -2.06 -1.25
CA ALA A 306 23.95 -2.76 -1.32
C ALA A 306 23.78 -4.26 -1.58
N SER A 307 22.86 -4.92 -0.85
CA SER A 307 22.57 -6.35 -1.07
C SER A 307 22.11 -6.63 -2.50
N GLU A 308 21.33 -5.70 -3.08
CA GLU A 308 20.94 -5.79 -4.48
C GLU A 308 22.11 -5.56 -5.45
N LEU A 309 23.08 -4.71 -5.10
CA LEU A 309 24.30 -4.55 -5.90
C LEU A 309 25.21 -5.78 -5.88
N ASP A 310 25.13 -6.64 -4.87
CA ASP A 310 26.01 -7.82 -4.75
C ASP A 310 25.51 -9.03 -5.55
N ILE A 311 24.19 -9.16 -5.77
CA ILE A 311 23.63 -10.33 -6.48
C ILE A 311 23.92 -10.25 -7.98
N GLU A 312 24.64 -11.23 -8.51
CA GLU A 312 24.90 -11.42 -9.94
C GLU A 312 23.63 -11.86 -10.68
N ILE A 313 23.28 -11.17 -11.79
CA ILE A 313 22.11 -11.49 -12.60
C ILE A 313 22.55 -12.32 -13.81
N ALA A 314 22.25 -13.62 -13.83
CA ALA A 314 22.51 -14.50 -14.99
C ALA A 314 21.51 -14.24 -16.14
N GLY A 315 21.99 -14.15 -17.39
CA GLY A 315 21.25 -13.66 -18.56
C GLY A 315 20.09 -14.52 -19.07
N CYS A 316 18.93 -14.50 -18.39
CA CYS A 316 17.68 -15.10 -18.85
C CYS A 316 16.47 -14.12 -18.80
N ALA A 317 15.30 -14.54 -19.26
CA ALA A 317 14.08 -13.71 -19.23
C ALA A 317 13.63 -13.33 -17.80
N HIS A 318 13.78 -14.24 -16.83
CA HIS A 318 13.53 -13.97 -15.41
C HIS A 318 14.49 -12.90 -14.85
N ALA A 319 15.72 -12.88 -15.37
CA ALA A 319 16.70 -11.85 -15.06
C ALA A 319 16.26 -10.46 -15.57
N ARG A 320 15.55 -10.38 -16.70
CA ARG A 320 15.03 -9.11 -17.23
C ARG A 320 13.93 -8.50 -16.36
N THR A 321 13.01 -9.32 -15.83
CA THR A 321 11.97 -8.85 -14.90
C THR A 321 12.56 -8.40 -13.57
N LEU A 322 13.51 -9.18 -13.03
CA LEU A 322 14.26 -8.79 -11.82
C LEU A 322 15.03 -7.49 -12.03
N CYS A 323 15.69 -7.33 -13.17
CA CYS A 323 16.35 -6.08 -13.55
C CYS A 323 15.40 -4.87 -13.53
N LYS A 324 14.17 -5.01 -14.05
CA LYS A 324 13.20 -3.91 -14.07
C LYS A 324 12.76 -3.52 -12.66
N GLU A 325 12.39 -4.49 -11.83
CA GLU A 325 11.98 -4.19 -10.45
C GLU A 325 13.13 -3.64 -9.62
N ARG A 326 14.36 -4.12 -9.84
CA ARG A 326 15.58 -3.53 -9.27
C ARG A 326 15.72 -2.07 -9.65
N THR A 327 15.75 -1.74 -10.95
CA THR A 327 15.87 -0.33 -11.37
C THR A 327 14.76 0.52 -10.76
N SER A 328 13.53 0.00 -10.69
CA SER A 328 12.41 0.69 -10.04
C SER A 328 12.63 0.89 -8.53
N LEU A 329 13.17 -0.10 -7.81
CA LEU A 329 13.53 0.01 -6.40
C LEU A 329 14.59 1.09 -6.17
N PHE A 330 15.69 1.04 -6.93
CA PHE A 330 16.78 2.02 -6.84
C PHE A 330 16.26 3.43 -7.13
N ARG A 331 15.42 3.59 -8.14
CA ARG A 331 14.81 4.88 -8.49
C ARG A 331 14.06 5.48 -7.31
N GLU A 332 13.13 4.74 -6.70
CA GLU A 332 12.34 5.27 -5.58
C GLU A 332 13.20 5.55 -4.34
N ALA A 333 14.19 4.70 -4.06
CA ALA A 333 15.14 4.92 -2.97
C ALA A 333 15.96 6.20 -3.19
N LEU A 334 16.53 6.37 -4.39
CA LEU A 334 17.33 7.54 -4.73
C LEU A 334 16.51 8.83 -4.80
N ILE A 335 15.23 8.77 -5.20
CA ILE A 335 14.33 9.92 -5.13
C ILE A 335 14.18 10.38 -3.67
N LEU A 336 13.89 9.45 -2.75
CA LEU A 336 13.76 9.76 -1.34
C LEU A 336 15.06 10.35 -0.78
N LEU A 337 16.18 9.66 -0.97
CA LEU A 337 17.48 10.08 -0.47
C LEU A 337 17.91 11.45 -1.01
N ASN A 338 17.72 11.70 -2.30
CA ASN A 338 18.00 13.00 -2.89
C ASN A 338 17.10 14.10 -2.38
N ARG A 339 15.81 13.82 -2.17
CA ARG A 339 14.87 14.79 -1.61
C ARG A 339 15.32 15.22 -0.21
N LEU A 340 15.69 14.26 0.63
CA LEU A 340 16.16 14.52 2.00
C LEU A 340 17.50 15.26 2.01
N ALA A 341 18.48 14.80 1.23
CA ALA A 341 19.81 15.41 1.13
C ALA A 341 19.79 16.83 0.53
N SER A 342 18.79 17.17 -0.29
CA SER A 342 18.61 18.52 -0.84
C SER A 342 17.80 19.47 0.04
N HIS A 343 17.16 18.96 1.09
CA HIS A 343 16.26 19.77 1.89
C HIS A 343 17.05 20.70 2.82
N PRO A 344 16.78 22.02 2.85
CA PRO A 344 17.60 22.98 3.60
C PRO A 344 17.66 22.69 5.11
N ILE A 345 16.63 22.05 5.66
CA ILE A 345 16.54 21.72 7.09
C ILE A 345 17.07 20.30 7.39
N TYR A 346 16.91 19.36 6.45
CA TYR A 346 17.11 17.93 6.73
C TYR A 346 18.41 17.38 6.15
N SER A 347 19.06 18.09 5.24
CA SER A 347 20.28 17.65 4.55
C SER A 347 21.36 17.21 5.54
N LYS A 348 21.68 18.06 6.52
CA LYS A 348 22.69 17.78 7.55
C LYS A 348 22.40 16.49 8.32
N ALA A 349 21.21 16.38 8.91
CA ALA A 349 20.82 15.20 9.69
C ALA A 349 20.74 13.93 8.84
N THR A 350 20.34 14.06 7.57
CA THR A 350 20.33 12.95 6.60
C THR A 350 21.74 12.42 6.36
N MET A 351 22.71 13.33 6.13
CA MET A 351 24.09 12.94 5.91
C MET A 351 24.72 12.36 7.17
N GLU A 352 24.53 12.99 8.33
CA GLU A 352 25.00 12.46 9.62
C GLU A 352 24.46 11.04 9.88
N ALA A 353 23.21 10.75 9.54
CA ALA A 353 22.65 9.41 9.66
C ALA A 353 23.35 8.37 8.76
N LEU A 354 23.72 8.79 7.53
CA LEU A 354 24.41 7.98 6.53
C LEU A 354 25.93 7.92 6.72
N THR A 355 26.51 8.81 7.52
CA THR A 355 27.94 8.82 7.87
C THR A 355 28.21 8.53 9.34
N SER A 356 27.16 8.19 10.11
CA SER A 356 27.20 7.94 11.56
C SER A 356 28.20 6.87 12.01
N SER A 357 28.62 5.98 11.10
CA SER A 357 29.67 4.99 11.37
C SER A 357 30.44 4.65 10.10
N ASN A 358 31.72 4.27 10.24
CA ASN A 358 32.57 3.87 9.12
C ASN A 358 31.93 2.79 8.22
N PRO A 359 31.27 1.74 8.75
CA PRO A 359 30.60 0.75 7.90
C PRO A 359 29.47 1.35 7.04
N ILE A 360 28.63 2.22 7.61
CA ILE A 360 27.53 2.83 6.87
C ILE A 360 28.03 3.88 5.86
N ALA A 361 29.06 4.66 6.22
CA ALA A 361 29.70 5.60 5.31
C ALA A 361 30.31 4.86 4.11
N SER A 362 31.08 3.81 4.38
CA SER A 362 31.66 2.96 3.32
C SER A 362 30.59 2.31 2.46
N LEU A 363 29.49 1.84 3.05
CA LEU A 363 28.36 1.25 2.34
C LEU A 363 27.68 2.28 1.42
N THR A 364 27.51 3.51 1.91
CA THR A 364 26.91 4.60 1.14
C THR A 364 27.78 4.96 -0.06
N ILE A 365 29.08 5.15 0.14
CA ILE A 365 30.05 5.41 -0.94
C ILE A 365 30.04 4.27 -1.96
N ASP A 366 30.02 3.03 -1.49
CA ASP A 366 30.02 1.85 -2.34
C ASP A 366 28.75 1.73 -3.21
N VAL A 367 27.56 1.90 -2.62
CA VAL A 367 26.29 1.89 -3.37
C VAL A 367 26.28 2.96 -4.46
N VAL A 368 26.68 4.17 -4.08
CA VAL A 368 26.66 5.34 -4.96
C VAL A 368 27.72 5.26 -6.05
N SER A 369 28.88 4.65 -5.77
CA SER A 369 29.97 4.45 -6.73
C SER A 369 29.67 3.34 -7.75
N ARG A 370 29.17 2.19 -7.29
CA ARG A 370 28.94 1.00 -8.14
C ARG A 370 27.71 1.11 -9.03
N PHE A 371 26.65 1.77 -8.58
CA PHE A 371 25.38 1.76 -9.31
C PHE A 371 25.45 2.31 -10.76
N PRO A 372 26.06 3.48 -11.03
CA PRO A 372 26.15 4.02 -12.39
C PRO A 372 26.91 3.11 -13.36
N HIS A 373 27.90 2.36 -12.87
CA HIS A 373 28.70 1.45 -13.68
C HIS A 373 27.96 0.15 -13.98
N ARG A 374 27.21 -0.37 -13.01
CA ARG A 374 26.42 -1.60 -13.17
C ARG A 374 25.25 -1.40 -14.12
N SER A 375 24.54 -0.27 -14.00
CA SER A 375 23.51 0.21 -14.93
C SER A 375 23.98 0.15 -16.39
N ARG A 376 25.20 0.61 -16.67
CA ARG A 376 25.74 0.64 -18.04
C ARG A 376 26.11 -0.73 -18.63
N SER A 377 26.37 -1.72 -17.78
CA SER A 377 26.83 -3.05 -18.19
C SER A 377 25.70 -4.05 -18.47
N VAL A 378 24.61 -3.99 -17.70
CA VAL A 378 23.51 -4.99 -17.73
C VAL A 378 22.47 -4.71 -18.83
N PHE A 379 22.40 -3.47 -19.34
CA PHE A 379 21.26 -3.00 -20.12
C PHE A 379 21.57 -2.63 -21.58
N LYS A 380 22.65 -3.16 -22.17
CA LYS A 380 23.02 -2.92 -23.58
C LYS A 380 22.00 -3.41 -24.62
N HIS A 381 20.96 -4.12 -24.20
CA HIS A 381 19.88 -4.60 -25.08
C HIS A 381 18.49 -4.21 -24.55
N ASP A 382 17.90 -3.21 -25.22
CA ASP A 382 16.48 -3.04 -25.58
C ASP A 382 15.57 -2.01 -24.86
N ASP A 383 14.67 -1.43 -25.68
CA ASP A 383 13.53 -0.50 -25.49
C ASP A 383 13.74 0.97 -25.02
N ALA A 384 13.22 1.92 -25.80
CA ALA A 384 13.36 3.37 -25.59
C ALA A 384 12.76 3.92 -24.28
N LYS A 385 11.61 3.39 -23.82
CA LYS A 385 11.02 3.78 -22.52
C LYS A 385 11.80 3.24 -21.32
N LYS A 386 12.46 2.10 -21.50
CA LYS A 386 13.27 1.44 -20.47
C LYS A 386 14.58 2.20 -20.28
N SER A 387 15.17 2.66 -21.38
CA SER A 387 16.32 3.57 -21.38
C SER A 387 16.07 4.89 -20.65
N GLN A 388 14.84 5.43 -20.63
CA GLN A 388 14.53 6.67 -19.92
C GLN A 388 14.58 6.48 -18.39
N MET A 389 13.94 5.44 -17.86
CA MET A 389 13.94 5.17 -16.41
C MET A 389 15.34 4.86 -15.89
N GLU A 390 16.16 4.17 -16.69
CA GLU A 390 17.56 3.86 -16.38
C GLU A 390 18.43 5.12 -16.39
N ALA A 391 18.24 6.01 -17.37
CA ALA A 391 18.90 7.31 -17.42
C ALA A 391 18.53 8.16 -16.19
N GLU A 392 17.24 8.30 -15.88
CA GLU A 392 16.76 9.00 -14.68
C GLU A 392 17.40 8.44 -13.40
N THR A 393 17.47 7.11 -13.26
CA THR A 393 18.04 6.48 -12.06
C THR A 393 19.55 6.70 -11.97
N THR A 394 20.24 6.70 -13.11
CA THR A 394 21.68 6.99 -13.17
C THR A 394 21.98 8.44 -12.82
N ASP A 395 21.18 9.39 -13.34
CA ASP A 395 21.26 10.81 -13.02
C ASP A 395 21.01 11.06 -11.52
N LEU A 396 19.99 10.41 -10.94
CA LEU A 396 19.70 10.47 -9.51
C LEU A 396 20.87 9.96 -8.66
N ALA A 397 21.52 8.87 -9.07
CA ALA A 397 22.67 8.33 -8.36
C ALA A 397 23.88 9.27 -8.43
N GLN A 398 24.15 9.85 -9.61
CA GLN A 398 25.23 10.82 -9.78
C GLN A 398 24.98 12.10 -8.98
N LEU A 399 23.75 12.61 -9.01
CA LEU A 399 23.35 13.80 -8.28
C LEU A 399 23.41 13.58 -6.75
N PHE A 400 23.10 12.37 -6.27
CA PHE A 400 23.30 12.02 -4.87
C PHE A 400 24.79 11.95 -4.51
N ARG A 401 25.62 11.36 -5.39
CA ARG A 401 27.09 11.30 -5.21
C ARG A 401 27.71 12.69 -5.03
N THR A 402 27.44 13.61 -5.95
CA THR A 402 28.01 14.96 -5.89
C THR A 402 27.64 15.68 -4.60
N ARG A 403 26.47 15.39 -4.03
CA ARG A 403 26.04 15.98 -2.76
C ARG A 403 26.77 15.37 -1.56
N GLU A 404 26.96 14.05 -1.57
CA GLU A 404 27.76 13.37 -0.56
C GLU A 404 29.19 13.92 -0.56
N GLU A 405 29.83 14.00 -1.74
CA GLU A 405 31.17 14.55 -1.91
C GLU A 405 31.27 16.02 -1.43
N ASN A 406 30.36 16.89 -1.85
CA ASN A 406 30.37 18.30 -1.46
C ASN A 406 30.19 18.51 0.04
N ILE A 407 29.36 17.68 0.68
CA ILE A 407 29.10 17.78 2.12
C ILE A 407 30.28 17.21 2.92
N SER A 408 30.92 16.13 2.45
CA SER A 408 32.13 15.56 3.06
C SER A 408 33.33 16.52 3.01
N VAL A 409 33.46 17.35 1.97
CA VAL A 409 34.49 18.40 1.88
C VAL A 409 34.25 19.52 2.91
N ASP A 410 33.00 19.95 3.07
CA ASP A 410 32.59 21.02 4.00
C ASP A 410 32.83 20.67 5.50
N TYR A 411 32.98 19.38 5.80
CA TYR A 411 33.36 18.87 7.13
C TYR A 411 34.88 18.71 7.30
N SER A 412 35.64 18.49 6.23
CA SER A 412 37.11 18.43 6.28
C SER A 412 37.78 19.80 6.43
N GLU A 413 37.07 20.90 6.14
CA GLU A 413 37.56 22.28 6.32
C GLU A 413 37.21 22.88 7.69
N ARG A 414 36.62 22.11 8.61
CA ARG A 414 36.24 22.55 9.97
C ARG A 414 36.96 21.83 11.12
N ASP A 415 37.92 20.97 10.79
CA ASP A 415 38.94 20.45 11.70
C ASP A 415 40.29 21.12 11.37
#